data_AF-A0ABD0NKL0-F1
#
_entry.id   AF-A0ABD0NKL0-F1
#
_cell.length_a   1.000
_cell.length_b   1.000
_cell.length_c   1.000
_cell.angle_alpha   90.00
_cell.angle_beta   90.00
_cell.angle_gamma   90.00
#
_symmetry.space_group_name_H-M   'P 1'
#
loop_
_entity.id
_entity.type
_entity.pdbx_description
1 polymer ?
#
loop_
_entity_poly.entity_id
_entity_poly.type
_entity_poly.pdbx_seq_one_letter_code
_entity_poly.pdbx_strand_id
1 'polypeptide(L)'
;TQRVLYVCDPPDVSQNLKRVAEVWMDEYAEYIYQRRPEYRHLSAGDVAAQKELRNRLNCRNFKWFMTEVAWDLPKHYPPVEPSAAAWGEVSADGPKRV
;
A
#
# COMPACT_ATOMS: atom_id res chain seq x y z
N THR A 1 -27.23 28.65 -0.91
CA THR A 1 -25.78 28.93 -0.89
C THR A 1 -25.05 27.70 -1.38
N GLN A 2 -24.57 27.76 -2.63
CA GLN A 2 -23.78 26.69 -3.26
C GLN A 2 -22.45 26.57 -2.48
N ARG A 3 -22.25 25.50 -1.72
CA ARG A 3 -20.90 25.11 -1.29
C ARG A 3 -20.19 24.60 -2.54
N VAL A 4 -19.47 25.50 -3.20
CA VAL A 4 -18.36 25.13 -4.06
C VAL A 4 -17.33 24.48 -3.14
N LEU A 5 -17.42 23.15 -2.98
CA LEU A 5 -16.33 22.38 -2.41
C LEU A 5 -15.20 22.47 -3.42
N TYR A 6 -14.24 23.36 -3.12
CA TYR A 6 -12.88 23.40 -3.63
C TYR A 6 -12.57 22.37 -4.73
N VAL A 7 -12.67 22.79 -5.98
CA VAL A 7 -11.91 22.16 -7.07
C VAL A 7 -10.48 22.67 -6.95
N CYS A 8 -9.79 22.24 -5.90
CA CYS A 8 -8.38 22.50 -5.58
C CYS A 8 -7.80 21.33 -4.76
N ASP A 9 -8.22 20.09 -5.01
CA ASP A 9 -7.49 18.94 -4.50
C ASP A 9 -6.46 18.54 -5.58
N PRO A 10 -5.13 18.60 -5.29
CA PRO A 10 -4.15 17.91 -6.12
C PRO A 10 -4.62 16.46 -6.30
N PRO A 11 -4.30 15.77 -7.42
CA PRO A 11 -4.71 14.38 -7.58
C PRO A 11 -4.34 13.64 -6.30
N ASP A 12 -5.37 13.15 -5.60
CA ASP A 12 -5.23 12.54 -4.28
C ASP A 12 -4.05 11.58 -4.38
N VAL A 13 -3.05 11.74 -3.53
CA VAL A 13 -1.86 10.88 -3.52
C VAL A 13 -2.29 9.42 -3.51
N SER A 14 -3.43 9.12 -2.88
CA SER A 14 -4.10 7.83 -2.90
C SER A 14 -4.53 7.36 -4.28
N GLN A 15 -5.10 8.23 -5.11
CA GLN A 15 -5.48 7.90 -6.49
C GLN A 15 -4.25 7.62 -7.34
N ASN A 16 -3.19 8.42 -7.20
CA ASN A 16 -1.93 8.21 -7.92
C ASN A 16 -1.27 6.88 -7.51
N LEU A 17 -1.22 6.59 -6.21
CA LEU A 17 -0.70 5.32 -5.70
C LEU A 17 -1.55 4.13 -6.19
N LYS A 18 -2.88 4.27 -6.22
CA LYS A 18 -3.75 3.23 -6.76
C LYS A 18 -3.46 2.98 -8.25
N ARG A 19 -3.26 4.02 -9.06
CA ARG A 19 -2.90 3.85 -10.49
C ARG A 19 -1.59 3.08 -10.64
N VAL A 20 -0.59 3.37 -9.81
CA VAL A 20 0.67 2.62 -9.82
C VAL A 20 0.45 1.16 -9.42
N ALA A 21 -0.30 0.92 -8.35
CA ALA A 21 -0.59 -0.42 -7.87
C ALA A 21 -1.30 -1.28 -8.93
N GLU A 22 -2.37 -0.75 -9.54
CA GLU A 22 -3.16 -1.41 -10.57
C GLU A 22 -2.39 -1.74 -11.86
N VAL A 23 -1.35 -0.97 -12.18
CA VAL A 23 -0.56 -1.16 -13.41
C VAL A 23 0.65 -2.05 -13.17
N TRP A 24 1.32 -1.92 -12.02
CA TRP A 24 2.66 -2.47 -11.81
C TRP A 24 2.76 -3.52 -10.72
N MET A 25 1.89 -3.51 -9.71
CA MET A 25 2.09 -4.31 -8.50
C MET A 25 1.44 -5.69 -8.51
N ASP A 26 0.71 -6.04 -9.59
CA ASP A 26 0.07 -7.35 -9.75
C ASP A 26 -0.70 -7.78 -8.48
N GLU A 27 -0.52 -9.01 -8.01
CA GLU A 27 -1.13 -9.54 -6.79
C GLU A 27 -0.71 -8.80 -5.50
N TYR A 28 0.41 -8.08 -5.52
CA TYR A 28 0.92 -7.36 -4.34
C TYR A 28 0.13 -6.07 -4.04
N ALA A 29 -0.66 -5.58 -4.98
CA ALA A 29 -1.59 -4.46 -4.74
C ALA A 29 -2.58 -4.78 -3.59
N GLU A 30 -2.92 -6.06 -3.42
CA GLU A 30 -3.83 -6.51 -2.36
C GLU A 30 -3.28 -6.23 -0.95
N TYR A 31 -1.97 -6.31 -0.74
CA TYR A 31 -1.36 -5.97 0.56
C TYR A 31 -1.51 -4.49 0.91
N ILE A 32 -1.58 -3.60 -0.10
CA ILE A 32 -1.91 -2.19 0.12
C ILE A 32 -3.37 -2.06 0.54
N TYR A 33 -4.29 -2.77 -0.13
CA TYR A 33 -5.72 -2.69 0.13
C TYR A 33 -6.14 -3.30 1.48
N GLN A 34 -5.36 -4.25 2.01
CA GLN A 34 -5.56 -4.76 3.37
C GLN A 34 -5.24 -3.72 4.45
N ARG A 35 -4.23 -2.86 4.22
CA ARG A 35 -3.84 -1.79 5.15
C ARG A 35 -4.63 -0.51 4.97
N ARG A 36 -5.09 -0.24 3.73
CA ARG A 36 -5.89 0.91 3.33
C ARG A 36 -7.16 0.47 2.59
N PRO A 37 -8.18 -0.05 3.30
CA PRO A 37 -9.41 -0.56 2.70
C PRO A 37 -10.15 0.48 1.83
N GLU A 38 -9.97 1.77 2.10
CA GLU A 38 -10.53 2.88 1.33
C GLU A 38 -10.06 2.86 -0.13
N TYR A 39 -8.89 2.27 -0.43
CA TYR A 39 -8.38 2.18 -1.81
C TYR A 39 -9.19 1.21 -2.66
N ARG A 40 -9.97 0.29 -2.10
CA ARG A 40 -10.80 -0.63 -2.90
C ARG A 40 -11.87 0.11 -3.70
N HIS A 41 -12.53 1.07 -3.07
CA HIS A 41 -13.63 1.83 -3.65
C HIS A 41 -13.17 3.08 -4.40
N LEU A 42 -11.91 3.49 -4.20
CA LEU A 42 -11.31 4.62 -4.90
C LEU A 42 -11.19 4.34 -6.40
N SER A 43 -11.67 5.24 -7.25
CA SER A 43 -11.46 5.08 -8.71
C SER A 43 -10.02 5.42 -9.09
N ALA A 44 -9.33 4.51 -9.78
CA ALA A 44 -8.02 4.77 -10.38
C ALA A 44 -8.11 5.59 -11.69
N GLY A 45 -9.31 5.78 -12.22
CA GLY A 45 -9.52 6.27 -13.59
C GLY A 45 -9.08 5.24 -14.64
N ASP A 46 -8.92 5.71 -15.88
CA ASP A 46 -8.44 4.85 -16.97
C ASP A 46 -6.92 4.63 -16.88
N VAL A 47 -6.53 3.35 -16.86
CA VAL A 47 -5.14 2.87 -16.84
C VAL A 47 -4.83 1.90 -17.98
N ALA A 48 -5.72 1.78 -18.97
CA ALA A 48 -5.59 0.82 -20.07
C ALA A 48 -4.32 1.07 -20.90
N ALA A 49 -4.03 2.33 -21.24
CA ALA A 49 -2.84 2.69 -22.01
C ALA A 49 -1.53 2.34 -21.28
N GLN A 50 -1.49 2.47 -19.95
CA GLN A 50 -0.33 2.12 -19.14
C GLN A 50 -0.14 0.60 -19.02
N LYS A 51 -1.24 -0.16 -18.90
CA LYS A 51 -1.22 -1.63 -18.96
C LYS A 51 -0.74 -2.12 -20.33
N GLU A 52 -1.22 -1.52 -21.42
CA GLU A 52 -0.75 -1.84 -22.77
C GLU A 52 0.74 -1.53 -22.94
N LEU A 53 1.21 -0.37 -22.44
CA LEU A 53 2.63 -0.02 -22.46
C LEU A 53 3.48 -1.08 -21.76
N ARG A 54 3.08 -1.52 -20.56
CA ARG A 54 3.78 -2.58 -19.81
C ARG A 54 3.86 -3.88 -20.62
N ASN A 55 2.78 -4.24 -21.31
CA ASN A 55 2.74 -5.43 -22.17
C ASN A 55 3.68 -5.27 -23.38
N ARG A 56 3.65 -4.13 -24.08
CA ARG A 56 4.51 -3.86 -25.25
C ARG A 56 6.00 -3.88 -24.90
N LEU A 57 6.36 -3.43 -23.71
CA LEU A 57 7.75 -3.43 -23.22
C LEU A 57 8.22 -4.82 -22.75
N ASN A 58 7.35 -5.84 -22.75
CA ASN A 58 7.65 -7.18 -22.24
C ASN A 58 8.25 -7.15 -20.81
N CYS A 59 7.70 -6.28 -19.96
CA CYS A 59 8.17 -6.14 -18.58
C CYS A 59 8.00 -7.46 -17.79
N ARG A 60 8.89 -7.70 -16.82
CA ARG A 60 8.75 -8.79 -15.85
C ARG A 60 7.53 -8.56 -14.94
N ASN A 61 7.04 -9.63 -14.32
CA ASN A 61 6.00 -9.53 -13.29
C ASN A 61 6.55 -8.92 -11.99
N PHE A 62 5.66 -8.41 -11.14
CA PHE A 62 6.08 -7.74 -9.89
C PHE A 62 6.68 -8.72 -8.89
N LYS A 63 6.26 -9.99 -8.92
CA LYS A 63 6.88 -11.05 -8.12
C LYS A 63 8.40 -11.13 -8.37
N TRP A 64 8.83 -11.13 -9.64
CA TRP A 64 10.25 -11.12 -10.00
C TRP A 64 10.98 -9.89 -9.43
N PHE A 65 10.34 -8.72 -9.46
CA PHE A 65 10.91 -7.52 -8.85
C PHE A 65 11.10 -7.69 -7.34
N MET A 66 10.10 -8.22 -6.64
CA MET A 66 10.16 -8.47 -5.20
C MET A 66 11.15 -9.58 -4.80
N THR A 67 11.43 -10.55 -5.68
CA THR A 67 12.36 -11.65 -5.36
C THR A 67 13.80 -11.37 -5.77
N GLU A 68 14.02 -10.69 -6.90
CA GLU A 68 15.37 -10.50 -7.46
C GLU A 68 15.94 -9.11 -7.18
N VAL A 69 15.10 -8.07 -7.17
CA VAL A 69 15.55 -6.68 -7.06
C VAL A 69 15.36 -6.13 -5.64
N ALA A 70 14.15 -6.27 -5.08
CA ALA A 70 13.75 -5.74 -3.78
C ALA A 70 13.60 -6.84 -2.71
N TRP A 71 14.50 -7.82 -2.70
CA TRP A 71 14.43 -9.01 -1.85
C TRP A 71 14.58 -8.71 -0.35
N ASP A 72 15.18 -7.58 0.00
CA ASP A 72 15.41 -7.11 1.37
C ASP A 72 14.19 -6.38 1.94
N LEU A 73 13.31 -5.85 1.09
CA LEU A 73 12.13 -5.09 1.51
C LEU A 73 11.21 -5.88 2.45
N PRO A 74 10.84 -7.16 2.18
CA PRO A 74 10.02 -7.93 3.11
C PRO A 74 10.68 -8.22 4.46
N LYS A 75 12.00 -8.06 4.61
CA LYS A 75 12.69 -8.24 5.90
C LYS A 75 12.37 -7.11 6.87
N HIS A 76 12.16 -5.91 6.34
CA HIS A 76 11.86 -4.71 7.14
C HIS A 76 10.37 -4.36 7.12
N TYR A 77 9.70 -4.61 5.99
CA TYR A 77 8.30 -4.31 5.77
C TYR A 77 7.58 -5.57 5.25
N PRO A 78 7.38 -6.58 6.11
CA PRO A 78 6.75 -7.82 5.69
C PRO A 78 5.32 -7.53 5.20
N PRO A 79 4.86 -8.14 4.09
CA PRO A 79 3.50 -7.95 3.60
C PRO A 79 2.44 -8.29 4.65
N VAL A 80 2.69 -9.35 5.42
CA VAL A 80 1.92 -9.76 6.60
C VAL A 80 2.80 -9.62 7.84
N GLU A 81 2.38 -8.80 8.80
CA GLU A 81 3.14 -8.56 10.01
C GLU A 81 3.13 -9.79 10.93
N PRO A 82 4.27 -10.14 11.56
CA PRO A 82 4.30 -11.22 12.55
C PRO A 82 3.54 -10.82 13.82
N SER A 83 3.05 -11.81 14.56
CA SER A 83 2.37 -11.57 15.82
C SER A 83 3.31 -10.90 16.82
N ALA A 84 2.81 -9.88 17.52
CA ALA A 84 3.54 -9.25 18.61
C ALA A 84 3.91 -10.27 19.70
N ALA A 85 5.14 -10.19 20.22
CA ALA A 85 5.60 -11.06 21.31
C ALA A 85 4.86 -10.81 22.62
N ALA A 86 4.48 -9.55 22.86
CA ALA A 86 3.65 -9.14 23.98
C ALA A 86 2.81 -7.93 23.56
N TRP A 87 1.66 -7.77 24.22
CA TRP A 87 0.78 -6.62 24.11
C TRP A 87 0.18 -6.35 25.49
N GLY A 88 -0.20 -5.09 25.77
CA GLY A 88 -0.82 -4.71 27.04
C GLY A 88 0.06 -3.83 27.92
N GLU A 89 -0.26 -3.80 29.21
CA GLU A 89 0.41 -2.94 30.18
C GLU A 89 1.73 -3.54 30.66
N VAL A 90 2.76 -2.69 30.76
CA VAL A 90 4.04 -3.04 31.39
C VAL A 90 4.07 -2.41 32.78
N SER A 91 3.94 -3.23 33.82
CA SER A 91 4.09 -2.80 35.21
C SER A 91 5.45 -3.23 35.76
N ALA A 92 6.14 -2.32 36.45
CA ALA A 92 7.38 -2.64 37.15
C ALA A 92 7.05 -3.39 38.47
N ASP A 93 7.78 -4.48 38.74
CA ASP A 93 7.71 -5.19 40.01
C ASP A 93 8.60 -4.49 41.05
N GLY A 94 8.19 -3.28 41.43
CA GLY A 94 8.85 -2.46 42.45
C GLY A 94 7.96 -2.30 43.69
N PRO A 95 8.53 -2.12 44.89
CA PRO A 95 7.74 -1.85 46.08
C PRO A 95 6.89 -0.60 45.84
N LYS A 96 5.57 -0.76 45.99
CA LYS A 96 4.66 0.39 45.95
C LYS A 96 5.07 1.32 47.09
N ARG A 97 5.55 2.51 46.77
CA ARG A 97 5.79 3.56 47.77
C ARG A 97 4.44 3.85 48.43
N VAL A 98 4.31 3.42 49.68
CA VAL A 98 3.19 3.70 50.58
C VAL A 98 3.19 5.17 50.94
#